data_AF-A0A1I5YH17-F1
#
_entry.id   AF-A0A1I5YH17-F1
#
_cell.length_a   1.000
_cell.length_b   1.000
_cell.length_c   1.000
_cell.angle_alpha   90.00
_cell.angle_beta   90.00
_cell.angle_gamma   90.00
#
_symmetry.space_group_name_H-M   'P 1'
#
loop_
_entity.id
_entity.type
_entity.pdbx_description
1 polymer ?
#
loop_
_entity_poly.entity_id
_entity_poly.type
_entity_poly.pdbx_seq_one_letter_code
_entity_poly.pdbx_strand_id
1 'polypeptide(L)' 'MNKLTKIIFKILGIFAAIYGILFAVFYFDLDGKFLFYIWEPMMVKRFDNMKRKDNTLTPYSSKENVSEDF' A
#
# COMPACT_ATOMS: atom_id res chain seq x y z
N MET A 1 -43.47 -7.50 -12.56
CA MET A 1 -42.64 -6.45 -11.93
C MET A 1 -43.00 -5.10 -12.53
N ASN A 2 -43.51 -4.18 -11.72
CA ASN A 2 -43.89 -2.84 -12.18
C ASN A 2 -42.64 -2.02 -12.51
N LYS A 3 -42.73 -1.05 -13.43
CA LYS A 3 -41.57 -0.21 -13.84
C LYS A 3 -40.82 0.39 -12.65
N LEU A 4 -41.56 0.82 -11.62
CA LEU A 4 -41.01 1.36 -10.38
C LEU A 4 -40.14 0.34 -9.61
N THR A 5 -40.65 -0.89 -9.43
CA THR A 5 -39.89 -1.98 -8.77
C THR A 5 -38.61 -2.33 -9.54
N LYS A 6 -38.63 -2.26 -10.87
CA LYS A 6 -37.46 -2.54 -11.72
C LYS A 6 -36.38 -1.47 -11.56
N ILE A 7 -36.77 -0.21 -11.40
CA ILE A 7 -35.84 0.91 -11.14
C ILE A 7 -35.22 0.78 -9.74
N ILE A 8 -36.04 0.49 -8.72
CA ILE A 8 -35.56 0.30 -7.34
C ILE A 8 -34.52 -0.82 -7.27
N PHE A 9 -34.79 -1.98 -7.87
CA PHE A 9 -33.84 -3.10 -7.90
C PHE A 9 -32.54 -2.75 -8.63
N LYS A 10 -32.61 -1.93 -9.69
CA LYS A 10 -31.41 -1.52 -10.43
C LYS A 10 -30.53 -0.60 -9.58
N ILE A 11 -31.14 0.33 -8.85
CA ILE A 11 -30.45 1.22 -7.91
C ILE A 11 -29.83 0.41 -6.76
N LEU A 12 -30.61 -0.49 -6.15
CA LEU A 12 -30.13 -1.39 -5.09
C LEU A 12 -28.94 -2.24 -5.57
N GLY A 13 -28.98 -2.75 -6.80
CA GLY A 13 -27.87 -3.50 -7.39
C GLY A 13 -26.59 -2.67 -7.52
N ILE A 14 -26.70 -1.40 -7.91
CA ILE A 14 -25.55 -0.48 -8.00
C ILE A 14 -24.97 -0.20 -6.60
N PHE A 15 -25.83 0.10 -5.61
CA PHE A 15 -25.37 0.32 -4.24
C PHE A 15 -24.74 -0.92 -3.64
N ALA A 16 -25.32 -2.10 -3.87
CA ALA A 16 -24.74 -3.36 -3.43
C ALA A 16 -23.37 -3.63 -4.08
N ALA A 17 -23.21 -3.32 -5.36
CA ALA A 17 -21.92 -3.45 -6.04
C ALA A 17 -20.87 -2.49 -5.47
N ILE A 18 -21.23 -1.22 -5.27
CA ILE A 18 -20.33 -0.22 -4.65
C ILE A 18 -19.93 -0.68 -3.25
N TYR A 19 -20.89 -1.13 -2.43
CA TYR A 19 -20.63 -1.59 -1.08
C TYR A 19 -19.79 -2.87 -1.05
N GLY A 20 -20.01 -3.78 -2.01
CA GLY A 20 -19.19 -4.99 -2.17
C GLY A 20 -17.74 -4.68 -2.55
N ILE A 21 -17.51 -3.72 -3.45
CA ILE A 21 -16.16 -3.26 -3.80
C ILE A 21 -15.50 -2.62 -2.59
N LEU A 22 -16.21 -1.73 -1.89
CA LEU A 22 -15.70 -1.06 -0.69
C LEU A 22 -15.34 -2.08 0.40
N PHE A 23 -16.21 -3.06 0.62
CA PHE A 23 -15.96 -4.17 1.53
C PHE A 23 -14.71 -4.96 1.13
N ALA A 24 -14.53 -5.29 -0.15
CA ALA A 24 -13.34 -6.01 -0.61
C ALA A 24 -12.06 -5.22 -0.34
N VAL A 25 -12.04 -3.92 -0.68
CA VAL A 25 -10.89 -3.05 -0.42
C VAL A 25 -10.56 -3.04 1.08
N PHE A 26 -11.53 -2.75 1.94
CA PHE A 26 -11.30 -2.72 3.40
C PHE A 26 -10.98 -4.08 3.99
N TYR A 27 -11.57 -5.16 3.48
CA TYR A 27 -11.29 -6.51 3.97
C TYR A 27 -9.84 -6.90 3.69
N PHE A 28 -9.33 -6.65 2.48
CA PHE A 28 -7.93 -6.92 2.15
C PHE A 28 -6.96 -5.97 2.83
N ASP A 29 -7.37 -4.73 3.06
CA ASP A 29 -6.59 -3.74 3.81
C ASP A 29 -6.49 -4.12 5.30
N LEU A 30 -7.60 -4.49 5.94
CA LEU A 30 -7.65 -4.92 7.35
C LEU A 30 -6.94 -6.26 7.60
N ASP A 31 -7.06 -7.21 6.69
CA ASP A 31 -6.36 -8.50 6.76
C ASP A 31 -4.85 -8.34 6.51
N GLY A 32 -4.42 -7.21 5.92
CA GLY A 32 -3.02 -6.88 5.66
C GLY A 32 -2.31 -7.84 4.70
N LYS A 33 -3.00 -8.86 4.19
CA LYS A 33 -2.42 -9.91 3.35
C LYS A 33 -1.88 -9.38 2.03
N PHE A 34 -2.54 -8.38 1.44
CA PHE A 34 -2.00 -7.74 0.25
C PHE A 34 -0.65 -7.05 0.55
N LEU A 35 -0.57 -6.33 1.66
CA LEU A 35 0.65 -5.67 2.10
C LEU A 35 1.77 -6.70 2.35
N PHE A 36 1.46 -7.77 3.08
CA PHE A 36 2.44 -8.78 3.49
C PHE A 36 2.90 -9.70 2.35
N TYR A 37 1.98 -10.21 1.51
CA TYR A 37 2.33 -11.20 0.48
C TYR A 37 2.81 -10.59 -0.83
N ILE A 38 2.44 -9.35 -1.14
CA ILE A 38 2.74 -8.74 -2.44
C ILE A 38 3.59 -7.50 -2.27
N TRP A 39 3.10 -6.51 -1.52
CA TRP A 39 3.75 -5.21 -1.45
C TRP A 39 5.12 -5.26 -0.76
N GLU A 40 5.20 -5.86 0.42
CA GLU A 40 6.42 -5.99 1.20
C GLU A 40 7.53 -6.70 0.41
N PRO A 41 7.33 -7.89 -0.19
CA PRO A 41 8.36 -8.54 -1.01
C PRO A 41 8.84 -7.67 -2.17
N MET A 42 7.95 -6.93 -2.83
CA MET A 42 8.34 -6.02 -3.91
C MET A 42 9.21 -4.86 -3.39
N MET A 43 8.84 -4.26 -2.27
CA MET A 43 9.58 -3.15 -1.68
C MET A 43 10.93 -3.59 -1.12
N VAL A 44 10.98 -4.73 -0.43
CA VAL A 44 12.22 -5.33 0.06
C VAL A 44 13.19 -5.59 -1.10
N LYS A 45 12.68 -6.18 -2.19
CA LYS A 45 13.49 -6.41 -3.39
C LYS A 45 14.00 -5.12 -4.03
N ARG A 46 13.19 -4.05 -4.03
CA ARG A 46 13.52 -2.79 -4.70
C ARG A 46 14.43 -1.89 -3.88
N PHE A 47 14.18 -1.77 -2.58
CA PHE A 47 14.79 -0.76 -1.73
C PHE A 47 15.67 -1.36 -0.64
N ASP A 48 15.29 -2.50 -0.08
CA ASP A 48 15.95 -3.01 1.13
C ASP A 48 17.14 -3.92 0.81
N ASN A 49 17.09 -4.64 -0.32
CA ASN A 49 18.21 -5.41 -0.87
C ASN A 49 19.28 -4.55 -1.56
N MET A 50 19.26 -3.23 -1.37
CA MET A 50 20.33 -2.37 -1.84
C MET A 50 21.57 -2.58 -0.97
N LYS A 51 22.74 -2.66 -1.61
CA LYS A 51 24.02 -2.76 -0.90
C LYS A 51 24.24 -1.49 -0.09
N ARG A 52 24.03 -1.57 1.23
CA ARG A 52 24.35 -0.48 2.16
C ARG A 52 25.86 -0.29 2.17
N LYS A 53 26.31 0.96 2.00
CA LYS A 53 27.74 1.29 2.15
C LYS A 53 28.09 1.10 3.62
N ASP A 54 29.11 0.31 3.90
CA ASP A 54 29.60 0.17 5.26
C ASP A 54 30.28 1.48 5.69
N ASN A 55 29.66 2.16 6.67
CA ASN A 55 30.15 3.44 7.16
C ASN A 55 31.37 3.29 8.09
N THR A 56 31.67 2.07 8.55
CA THR A 56 32.86 1.77 9.36
C THR A 56 34.12 1.68 8.50
N LEU A 57 33.98 1.30 7.23
CA LEU A 57 35.06 1.28 6.24
C LEU A 57 35.34 2.66 5.62
N THR A 58 34.48 3.64 5.87
CA THR A 58 34.64 5.00 5.33
C THR A 58 35.59 5.79 6.25
N PRO A 59 36.74 6.29 5.76
CA PRO A 59 37.66 7.09 6.56
C PRO A 59 36.98 8.33 7.14
N TYR A 60 37.30 8.69 8.39
CA TYR A 60 36.68 9.84 9.08
C TYR A 60 36.86 11.15 8.32
N SER A 61 37.99 11.33 7.64
CA SER A 61 38.27 12.52 6.81
C SER A 61 37.42 12.61 5.54
N SER A 62 36.75 11.54 5.15
CA SER A 62 35.88 11.46 3.97
C SER A 62 34.39 11.41 4.32
N LYS A 63 34.04 11.55 5.61
CA LYS A 63 32.65 11.64 6.06
C LYS A 63 32.18 13.09 5.93
N GLU A 64 30.92 13.28 5.54
CA GLU A 64 30.30 14.61 5.52
C GLU A 64 30.23 15.19 6.94
N ASN A 65 30.52 16.48 7.08
CA ASN A 65 30.37 17.21 8.34
C ASN A 65 28.90 17.54 8.57
N VAL A 66 28.21 16.69 9.33
CA VAL A 66 26.78 16.84 9.66
C VAL A 66 26.53 17.93 10.73
N SER A 67 27.59 18.59 11.21
CA SER A 67 27.52 19.58 12.30
C SER A 67 27.23 21.01 11.85
N GLU A 68 27.25 21.30 10.54
CA GLU A 68 27.07 22.68 10.02
C GLU A 68 25.60 23.03 9.71
N ASP A 69 24.68 22.06 9.79
CA ASP A 69 23.26 22.21 9.40
C ASP A 69 22.28 22.35 10.60
N PHE A 70 22.76 22.65 11.81
CA PHE A 70 21.94 22.92 13.01
C PHE A 70 22.09 24.34 13.54
#